data_AF-A0A8J3MSQ1-F1
#
_entry.id   AF-A0A8J3MSQ1-F1
#
_cell.length_a   1.000
_cell.length_b   1.000
_cell.length_c   1.000
_cell.angle_alpha   90.00
_cell.angle_beta   90.00
_cell.angle_gamma   90.00
#
_symmetry.space_group_name_H-M   'P 1'
#
loop_
_entity.id
_entity.type
_entity.pdbx_description
1 polymer ?
#
loop_
_entity_poly.entity_id
_entity_poly.type
_entity_poly.pdbx_seq_one_letter_code
_entity_poly.pdbx_strand_id
1 'polypeptide(L)'
;MAEHSVSVTVQAPLHQVYELFTHFHDFPKYMRFVKEVTYYDDQRSHWVMQLLGRFEWDVVNEDWIPDKQIGWRSTRGLKNSGRVKFHALSPRRTEVGVYIYYMPPSGALGKIGESLGVNSYVDTALKTELIHFARMVEETPEGEMDPMQSHYLFHKDSSYARRDVTERQRKAMAQDPMMSPEALAEREKRVTQVKEERQRRLMQAGEQARLRQEREQKARVELLQRLEEERQNRLQAMGEEISNEPLESYPPHPVYDTLGGRHAGLDRTNFGDKDSLRPRYPWYTQDPMMSRLPQKEKDATRKSVEELYEESPWLTMIRGNRDICVLSDTPEVGGEANPGTSSS
;
A
#
# COMPACT_ATOMS: atom_id res chain seq x y z
N MET A 1 -14.89 23.14 -27.86
CA MET A 1 -13.90 22.04 -27.91
C MET A 1 -14.35 20.98 -26.93
N ALA A 2 -14.05 19.71 -27.19
CA ALA A 2 -14.20 18.64 -26.21
C ALA A 2 -12.87 18.44 -25.47
N GLU A 3 -12.95 18.23 -24.16
CA GLU A 3 -11.83 17.94 -23.27
C GLU A 3 -12.07 16.58 -22.62
N HIS A 4 -11.02 15.75 -22.59
CA HIS A 4 -11.04 14.42 -22.01
C HIS A 4 -9.77 14.21 -21.19
N SER A 5 -9.92 13.65 -19.98
CA SER A 5 -8.79 13.35 -19.09
C SER A 5 -8.97 11.98 -18.45
N VAL A 6 -7.99 11.09 -18.63
CA VAL A 6 -8.00 9.74 -18.10
C VAL A 6 -6.64 9.41 -17.50
N SER A 7 -6.60 8.80 -16.32
CA SER A 7 -5.38 8.21 -15.77
C SER A 7 -5.49 6.70 -15.57
N VAL A 8 -4.33 6.04 -15.58
CA VAL A 8 -4.15 4.62 -15.24
C VAL A 8 -2.90 4.47 -14.37
N THR A 9 -2.92 3.49 -13.47
CA THR A 9 -1.73 3.07 -12.72
C THR A 9 -1.10 1.86 -13.40
N VAL A 10 0.22 1.90 -13.58
CA VAL A 10 1.04 0.83 -14.16
C VAL A 10 2.01 0.33 -13.08
N GLN A 11 2.10 -0.99 -12.88
CA GLN A 11 3.00 -1.62 -11.91
C GLN A 11 4.43 -1.80 -12.47
N ALA A 12 5.02 -0.70 -12.94
CA ALA A 12 6.40 -0.66 -13.41
C ALA A 12 7.11 0.66 -13.04
N PRO A 13 8.45 0.65 -12.92
CA PRO A 13 9.28 1.85 -12.76
C PRO A 13 9.00 2.93 -13.81
N LEU A 14 9.04 4.21 -13.40
CA LEU A 14 8.60 5.33 -14.24
C LEU A 14 9.39 5.46 -15.54
N HIS A 15 10.73 5.38 -15.47
CA HIS A 15 11.59 5.50 -16.65
C HIS A 15 11.23 4.47 -17.72
N GLN A 16 10.94 3.24 -17.27
CA GLN A 16 10.51 2.14 -18.11
C GLN A 16 9.14 2.42 -18.76
N VAL A 17 8.17 2.93 -18.01
CA VAL A 17 6.85 3.31 -18.55
C VAL A 17 6.98 4.44 -19.57
N TYR A 18 7.84 5.42 -19.30
CA TYR A 18 8.10 6.56 -20.17
C TYR A 18 8.75 6.15 -21.48
N GLU A 19 9.85 5.37 -21.42
CA GLU A 19 10.60 4.91 -22.60
C GLU A 19 9.68 4.16 -23.58
N LEU A 20 8.93 3.16 -23.12
CA LEU A 20 7.96 2.46 -23.97
C LEU A 20 6.87 3.39 -24.52
N PHE A 21 6.40 4.37 -23.74
CA PHE A 21 5.38 5.30 -24.22
C PHE A 21 5.88 6.21 -25.36
N THR A 22 7.17 6.56 -25.38
CA THR A 22 7.74 7.39 -26.47
C THR A 22 7.83 6.67 -27.83
N HIS A 23 7.71 5.34 -27.87
CA HIS A 23 7.78 4.54 -29.10
C HIS A 23 6.44 4.54 -29.87
N PHE A 24 5.99 5.73 -30.30
CA PHE A 24 4.68 5.91 -30.95
C PHE A 24 4.46 5.04 -32.21
N HIS A 25 5.52 4.65 -32.91
CA HIS A 25 5.46 3.74 -34.05
C HIS A 25 4.85 2.36 -33.69
N ASP A 26 5.02 1.91 -32.45
CA ASP A 26 4.50 0.61 -31.99
C ASP A 26 3.06 0.68 -31.47
N PHE A 27 2.50 1.88 -31.28
CA PHE A 27 1.12 2.06 -30.79
C PHE A 27 0.09 1.28 -31.62
N PRO A 28 0.11 1.26 -32.98
CA PRO A 28 -0.86 0.50 -33.76
C PRO A 28 -0.81 -1.03 -33.55
N LYS A 29 0.25 -1.55 -32.92
CA LYS A 29 0.46 -2.99 -32.69
C LYS A 29 -0.31 -3.48 -31.45
N TYR A 30 -0.45 -2.63 -30.42
CA TYR A 30 -1.11 -2.97 -29.15
C TYR A 30 -2.31 -2.07 -28.79
N MET A 31 -2.41 -0.85 -29.32
CA MET A 31 -3.63 -0.04 -29.28
C MET A 31 -4.55 -0.44 -30.43
N ARG A 32 -5.85 -0.49 -30.18
CA ARG A 32 -6.88 -0.93 -31.12
C ARG A 32 -7.36 0.18 -32.05
N PHE A 33 -7.56 1.39 -31.52
CA PHE A 33 -8.11 2.53 -32.26
C PHE A 33 -7.05 3.24 -33.10
N VAL A 34 -5.80 3.28 -32.65
CA VAL A 34 -4.67 3.79 -33.45
C VAL A 34 -4.35 2.79 -34.56
N LYS A 35 -4.35 3.24 -35.83
CA LYS A 35 -4.15 2.37 -36.99
C LYS A 35 -2.84 2.58 -37.73
N GLU A 36 -2.30 3.80 -37.71
CA GLU A 36 -1.00 4.13 -38.32
C GLU A 36 -0.36 5.29 -37.55
N VAL A 37 0.94 5.19 -37.25
CA VAL A 37 1.77 6.30 -36.77
C VAL A 37 3.06 6.29 -37.57
N THR A 38 3.29 7.37 -38.32
CA THR A 38 4.41 7.50 -39.24
C THR A 38 5.17 8.79 -38.92
N TYR A 39 6.44 8.68 -38.57
CA TYR A 39 7.30 9.85 -38.35
C TYR A 39 7.70 10.49 -39.69
N TYR A 40 7.63 11.82 -39.75
CA TYR A 40 8.24 12.62 -40.80
C TYR A 40 9.64 13.10 -40.40
N ASP A 41 9.82 13.40 -39.11
CA ASP A 41 11.07 13.72 -38.43
C ASP A 41 10.90 13.53 -36.91
N ASP A 42 11.91 13.87 -36.12
CA ASP A 42 11.96 13.69 -34.66
C ASP A 42 10.81 14.39 -33.90
N GLN A 43 10.18 15.41 -34.49
CA GLN A 43 9.12 16.20 -33.85
C GLN A 43 7.76 16.06 -34.54
N ARG A 44 7.73 15.65 -35.82
CA ARG A 44 6.50 15.56 -36.62
C ARG A 44 6.09 14.13 -36.90
N SER A 45 4.84 13.82 -36.59
CA SER A 45 4.24 12.51 -36.82
C SER A 45 2.85 12.62 -37.46
N HIS A 46 2.55 11.71 -38.36
CA HIS A 46 1.25 11.50 -38.97
C HIS A 46 0.50 10.40 -38.24
N TRP A 47 -0.77 10.66 -37.91
CA TRP A 47 -1.61 9.76 -37.12
C TRP A 47 -2.89 9.41 -37.87
N VAL A 48 -3.19 8.11 -37.96
CA VAL A 48 -4.48 7.59 -38.43
C VAL A 48 -5.15 6.83 -37.30
N MET A 49 -6.38 7.19 -36.96
CA MET A 49 -7.18 6.56 -35.91
C MET A 49 -8.56 6.16 -36.43
N GLN A 50 -9.06 5.00 -36.02
CA GLN A 50 -10.38 4.49 -36.34
C GLN A 50 -11.17 4.30 -35.05
N LEU A 51 -12.14 5.18 -34.79
CA LEU A 51 -12.99 5.13 -33.58
C LEU A 51 -14.48 5.12 -33.97
N LEU A 52 -15.10 6.30 -34.15
CA LEU A 52 -16.45 6.46 -34.73
C LEU A 52 -16.44 6.75 -36.24
N GLY A 53 -15.25 6.62 -36.84
CA GLY A 53 -14.91 7.00 -38.21
C GLY A 53 -13.39 7.01 -38.35
N ARG A 54 -12.89 7.22 -39.58
CA ARG A 54 -11.46 7.43 -39.82
C ARG A 54 -11.12 8.89 -39.56
N PHE A 55 -10.21 9.12 -38.63
CA PHE A 55 -9.61 10.42 -38.34
C PHE A 55 -8.13 10.38 -38.72
N GLU A 56 -7.65 11.48 -39.30
CA GLU A 56 -6.30 11.60 -39.83
C GLU A 56 -5.78 13.00 -39.55
N TRP A 57 -4.58 13.12 -39.00
CA TRP A 57 -3.99 14.41 -38.62
C TRP A 57 -2.46 14.35 -38.50
N ASP A 58 -1.83 15.50 -38.70
CA ASP A 58 -0.39 15.69 -38.52
C ASP A 58 -0.14 16.41 -37.19
N VAL A 59 0.84 15.96 -36.42
CA VAL A 59 1.17 16.42 -35.07
C VAL A 59 2.59 16.98 -35.02
N VAL A 60 2.80 18.03 -34.22
CA VAL A 60 4.12 18.42 -33.68
C VAL A 60 4.14 18.10 -32.19
N ASN A 61 5.20 17.46 -31.73
CA ASN A 61 5.44 17.22 -30.30
C ASN A 61 5.94 18.51 -29.63
N GLU A 62 5.37 18.86 -28.49
CA GLU A 62 5.65 20.11 -27.73
C GLU A 62 5.86 19.77 -26.25
N ASP A 63 6.53 20.63 -25.48
CA ASP A 63 6.72 20.44 -24.02
C ASP A 63 7.26 19.05 -23.59
N TRP A 64 8.06 18.40 -24.44
CA TRP A 64 8.61 17.06 -24.20
C TRP A 64 9.70 17.11 -23.12
N ILE A 65 9.39 16.58 -21.93
CA ILE A 65 10.31 16.52 -20.78
C ILE A 65 10.49 15.06 -20.36
N PRO A 66 11.72 14.51 -20.43
CA PRO A 66 12.04 13.17 -19.97
C PRO A 66 11.46 12.84 -18.59
N ASP A 67 10.90 11.64 -18.47
CA ASP A 67 10.35 11.09 -17.22
C ASP A 67 9.28 11.97 -16.54
N LYS A 68 8.65 12.90 -17.26
CA LYS A 68 7.64 13.83 -16.69
C LYS A 68 6.43 14.05 -17.58
N GLN A 69 6.63 14.47 -18.83
CA GLN A 69 5.51 14.75 -19.72
C GLN A 69 5.89 14.75 -21.20
N ILE A 70 4.89 14.50 -22.04
CA ILE A 70 4.99 14.65 -23.50
C ILE A 70 3.74 15.41 -23.96
N GLY A 71 3.91 16.64 -24.45
CA GLY A 71 2.84 17.43 -25.05
C GLY A 71 2.80 17.25 -26.57
N TRP A 72 1.67 17.60 -27.18
CA TRP A 72 1.54 17.62 -28.63
C TRP A 72 0.44 18.55 -29.12
N ARG A 73 0.57 18.98 -30.39
CA ARG A 73 -0.40 19.85 -31.05
C ARG A 73 -0.53 19.52 -32.54
N SER A 74 -1.77 19.40 -33.01
CA SER A 74 -2.05 19.23 -34.44
C SER A 74 -1.63 20.44 -35.27
N THR A 75 -1.06 20.17 -36.44
CA THR A 75 -0.80 21.18 -37.48
C THR A 75 -1.86 21.08 -38.58
N ARG A 76 -2.11 19.87 -39.10
CA ARG A 76 -3.05 19.57 -40.20
C ARG A 76 -4.06 18.49 -39.80
N GLY A 77 -5.16 18.40 -40.56
CA GLY A 77 -6.23 17.43 -40.32
C GLY A 77 -7.09 17.81 -39.11
N LEU A 78 -7.48 16.79 -38.32
CA LEU A 78 -8.26 16.97 -37.09
C LEU A 78 -7.55 17.93 -36.11
N LYS A 79 -8.23 19.01 -35.71
CA LYS A 79 -7.70 19.94 -34.70
C LYS A 79 -7.76 19.33 -33.31
N ASN A 80 -6.62 18.84 -32.84
CA ASN A 80 -6.37 18.39 -31.48
C ASN A 80 -5.10 19.00 -30.85
N SER A 81 -4.99 18.87 -29.54
CA SER A 81 -3.79 19.10 -28.74
C SER A 81 -3.91 18.30 -27.46
N GLY A 82 -2.81 17.88 -26.85
CA GLY A 82 -2.88 17.13 -25.61
C GLY A 82 -1.56 17.07 -24.88
N ARG A 83 -1.58 16.37 -23.74
CA ARG A 83 -0.36 16.03 -23.00
C ARG A 83 -0.54 14.71 -22.26
N VAL A 84 0.53 13.94 -22.19
CA VAL A 84 0.68 12.82 -21.27
C VAL A 84 1.57 13.27 -20.13
N LYS A 85 1.22 12.90 -18.90
CA LYS A 85 2.02 13.12 -17.68
C LYS A 85 2.33 11.78 -17.04
N PHE A 86 3.54 11.67 -16.52
CA PHE A 86 4.04 10.50 -15.80
C PHE A 86 4.34 10.92 -14.35
N HIS A 87 3.87 10.12 -13.39
CA HIS A 87 4.09 10.39 -11.97
C HIS A 87 4.45 9.11 -11.21
N ALA A 88 5.57 9.11 -10.49
CA ALA A 88 6.02 7.95 -9.74
C ALA A 88 5.28 7.87 -8.41
N LEU A 89 4.43 6.85 -8.25
CA LEU A 89 3.73 6.55 -6.98
C LEU A 89 4.61 5.70 -6.05
N SER A 90 5.48 4.85 -6.61
CA SER A 90 6.50 4.10 -5.89
C SER A 90 7.63 3.66 -6.85
N PRO A 91 8.75 3.08 -6.36
CA PRO A 91 9.83 2.61 -7.23
C PRO A 91 9.42 1.58 -8.31
N ARG A 92 8.26 0.95 -8.16
CA ARG A 92 7.68 -0.02 -9.12
C ARG A 92 6.21 0.30 -9.45
N ARG A 93 5.79 1.57 -9.34
CA ARG A 93 4.42 1.99 -9.65
C ARG A 93 4.39 3.41 -10.20
N THR A 94 3.78 3.57 -11.35
CA THR A 94 3.71 4.83 -12.09
C THR A 94 2.26 5.13 -12.49
N GLU A 95 1.80 6.35 -12.25
CA GLU A 95 0.57 6.86 -12.84
C GLU A 95 0.87 7.50 -14.19
N VAL A 96 0.05 7.16 -15.20
CA VAL A 96 0.07 7.77 -16.53
C VAL A 96 -1.26 8.49 -16.72
N GLY A 97 -1.23 9.82 -16.82
CA GLY A 97 -2.39 10.68 -17.05
C GLY A 97 -2.37 11.27 -18.45
N VAL A 98 -3.40 11.03 -19.25
CA VAL A 98 -3.56 11.56 -20.61
C VAL A 98 -4.67 12.60 -20.64
N TYR A 99 -4.37 13.76 -21.21
CA TYR A 99 -5.28 14.90 -21.36
C TYR A 99 -5.37 15.26 -22.85
N ILE A 100 -6.57 15.25 -23.42
CA ILE A 100 -6.81 15.50 -24.85
C ILE A 100 -7.88 16.57 -25.03
N TYR A 101 -7.55 17.58 -25.84
CA TYR A 101 -8.45 18.62 -26.31
C TYR A 101 -8.62 18.44 -27.81
N TYR A 102 -9.86 18.40 -28.31
CA TYR A 102 -10.10 18.35 -29.75
C TYR A 102 -11.36 19.09 -30.19
N MET A 103 -11.42 19.40 -31.49
CA MET A 103 -12.61 19.90 -32.16
C MET A 103 -13.26 18.75 -32.93
N PRO A 104 -14.40 18.19 -32.47
CA PRO A 104 -15.12 17.19 -33.26
C PRO A 104 -15.54 17.79 -34.60
N PRO A 105 -15.34 17.09 -35.73
CA PRO A 105 -15.77 17.61 -37.03
C PRO A 105 -17.30 17.69 -37.08
N SER A 106 -17.82 18.73 -37.70
CA SER A 106 -19.26 19.07 -37.73
C SER A 106 -20.15 17.94 -38.26
N GLY A 107 -19.65 17.07 -39.14
CA GLY A 107 -20.37 15.88 -39.62
C GLY A 107 -20.48 14.72 -38.62
N ALA A 108 -19.61 14.64 -37.60
CA ALA A 108 -19.68 13.59 -36.57
C ALA A 108 -20.79 13.87 -35.54
N LEU A 109 -21.10 15.14 -35.29
CA LEU A 109 -22.22 15.58 -34.44
C LEU A 109 -23.59 15.35 -35.11
N GLY A 110 -23.65 15.26 -36.44
CA GLY A 110 -24.91 15.17 -37.19
C GLY A 110 -25.56 13.78 -37.29
N LYS A 111 -24.90 12.72 -36.79
CA LYS A 111 -25.43 11.33 -36.83
C LYS A 111 -25.75 10.72 -35.47
N ILE A 112 -25.41 11.39 -34.38
CA ILE A 112 -25.61 10.91 -33.01
C ILE A 112 -26.25 12.05 -32.23
N GLY A 113 -27.53 11.91 -31.91
CA GLY A 113 -28.24 12.88 -31.10
C GLY A 113 -27.60 13.02 -29.72
N GLU A 114 -27.35 14.27 -29.34
CA GLU A 114 -26.98 14.74 -28.00
C GLU A 114 -25.63 14.29 -27.42
N SER A 115 -24.95 15.26 -26.81
CA SER A 115 -23.54 15.24 -26.37
C SER A 115 -23.19 14.25 -25.25
N LEU A 116 -24.14 13.48 -24.73
CA LEU A 116 -23.96 12.60 -23.57
C LEU A 116 -23.30 11.25 -23.93
N GLY A 117 -23.63 10.69 -25.10
CA GLY A 117 -23.14 9.36 -25.52
C GLY A 117 -21.74 9.35 -26.15
N VAL A 118 -21.37 10.40 -26.89
CA VAL A 118 -20.09 10.45 -27.62
C VAL A 118 -18.91 10.69 -26.67
N ASN A 119 -19.08 11.60 -25.71
CA ASN A 119 -18.00 11.93 -24.77
C ASN A 119 -17.63 10.71 -23.90
N SER A 120 -18.62 10.07 -23.31
CA SER A 120 -18.45 8.85 -22.51
C SER A 120 -17.85 7.68 -23.30
N TYR A 121 -18.16 7.56 -24.60
CA TYR A 121 -17.51 6.59 -25.48
C TYR A 121 -16.02 6.90 -25.71
N VAL A 122 -15.65 8.17 -25.93
CA VAL A 122 -14.25 8.60 -26.09
C VAL A 122 -13.44 8.36 -24.81
N ASP A 123 -13.98 8.73 -23.64
CA ASP A 123 -13.33 8.45 -22.35
C ASP A 123 -13.14 6.94 -22.12
N THR A 124 -14.15 6.13 -22.42
CA THR A 124 -14.09 4.67 -22.30
C THR A 124 -13.06 4.07 -23.26
N ALA A 125 -12.98 4.58 -24.48
CA ALA A 125 -12.00 4.19 -25.48
C ALA A 125 -10.57 4.50 -25.03
N LEU A 126 -10.29 5.75 -24.64
CA LEU A 126 -8.98 6.17 -24.11
C LEU A 126 -8.57 5.36 -22.88
N LYS A 127 -9.50 5.14 -21.95
CA LYS A 127 -9.25 4.31 -20.75
C LYS A 127 -8.93 2.86 -21.10
N THR A 128 -9.61 2.30 -22.10
CA THR A 128 -9.37 0.93 -22.55
C THR A 128 -7.98 0.77 -23.17
N GLU A 129 -7.52 1.73 -23.99
CA GLU A 129 -6.15 1.70 -24.54
C GLU A 129 -5.08 1.89 -23.48
N LEU A 130 -5.30 2.78 -22.51
CA LEU A 130 -4.39 2.94 -21.38
C LEU A 130 -4.31 1.68 -20.51
N ILE A 131 -5.42 0.94 -20.34
CA ILE A 131 -5.42 -0.36 -19.67
C ILE A 131 -4.69 -1.42 -20.50
N HIS A 132 -4.85 -1.45 -21.83
CA HIS A 132 -4.07 -2.35 -22.69
C HIS A 132 -2.57 -2.05 -22.61
N PHE A 133 -2.18 -0.77 -22.65
CA PHE A 133 -0.79 -0.33 -22.46
C PHE A 133 -0.26 -0.74 -21.08
N ALA A 134 -0.97 -0.41 -19.99
CA ALA A 134 -0.58 -0.78 -18.63
C ALA A 134 -0.34 -2.29 -18.50
N ARG A 135 -1.29 -3.10 -18.99
CA ARG A 135 -1.18 -4.57 -19.03
C ARG A 135 0.06 -5.03 -19.80
N MET A 136 0.33 -4.44 -20.96
CA MET A 136 1.47 -4.79 -21.80
C MET A 136 2.79 -4.53 -21.08
N VAL A 137 2.92 -3.37 -20.39
CA VAL A 137 4.13 -3.07 -19.60
C VAL A 137 4.26 -4.02 -18.40
N GLU A 138 3.16 -4.38 -17.74
CA GLU A 138 3.17 -5.30 -16.59
C GLU A 138 3.42 -6.77 -16.95
N GLU A 139 3.04 -7.21 -18.15
CA GLU A 139 3.33 -8.56 -18.65
C GLU A 139 4.78 -8.69 -19.18
N THR A 140 5.44 -7.55 -19.49
CA THR A 140 6.84 -7.48 -19.94
C THR A 140 7.83 -7.70 -18.77
N PRO A 141 8.78 -8.64 -18.85
CA PRO A 141 9.74 -8.90 -17.76
C PRO A 141 10.70 -7.73 -17.47
N GLU A 142 11.10 -7.57 -16.20
CA GLU A 142 12.12 -6.61 -15.77
C GLU A 142 13.45 -6.88 -16.51
N GLY A 143 13.86 -5.93 -17.36
CA GLY A 143 15.08 -6.02 -18.17
C GLY A 143 14.89 -6.52 -19.62
N GLU A 144 13.69 -7.02 -19.99
CA GLU A 144 13.36 -7.41 -21.37
C GLU A 144 12.55 -6.31 -22.09
N MET A 145 12.95 -5.05 -21.90
CA MET A 145 12.32 -3.91 -22.54
C MET A 145 13.15 -3.29 -23.67
N ASP A 146 13.72 -4.14 -24.49
CA ASP A 146 14.05 -3.69 -25.84
C ASP A 146 12.71 -3.44 -26.57
N PRO A 147 12.39 -2.22 -27.05
CA PRO A 147 11.20 -1.97 -27.85
C PRO A 147 11.21 -2.78 -29.17
N MET A 148 12.36 -3.32 -29.60
CA MET A 148 12.43 -4.30 -30.69
C MET A 148 12.09 -5.73 -30.24
N GLN A 149 12.16 -6.05 -28.93
CA GLN A 149 11.72 -7.33 -28.34
C GLN A 149 10.23 -7.38 -28.00
N SER A 150 9.42 -6.70 -28.82
CA SER A 150 8.15 -7.23 -29.36
C SER A 150 7.06 -7.75 -28.39
N HIS A 151 7.18 -7.62 -27.06
CA HIS A 151 6.24 -8.22 -26.09
C HIS A 151 4.79 -7.80 -26.40
N TYR A 152 4.61 -6.51 -26.68
CA TYR A 152 3.39 -5.84 -27.10
C TYR A 152 2.72 -6.36 -28.39
N LEU A 153 3.43 -7.08 -29.27
CA LEU A 153 2.84 -7.59 -30.53
C LEU A 153 2.04 -8.89 -30.35
N PHE A 154 2.27 -9.66 -29.29
CA PHE A 154 1.76 -11.05 -29.19
C PHE A 154 1.17 -11.40 -27.82
N HIS A 155 0.87 -10.41 -26.98
CA HIS A 155 -0.03 -10.66 -25.85
C HIS A 155 -1.45 -10.96 -26.38
N LYS A 156 -2.24 -11.72 -25.61
CA LYS A 156 -3.58 -12.22 -25.99
C LYS A 156 -4.59 -11.14 -26.43
N ASP A 157 -4.38 -9.91 -25.97
CA ASP A 157 -5.29 -8.77 -26.20
C ASP A 157 -4.81 -7.84 -27.34
N SER A 158 -3.64 -8.12 -27.93
CA SER A 158 -3.06 -7.33 -29.03
C SER A 158 -3.94 -7.35 -30.28
N SER A 159 -3.81 -6.30 -31.10
CA SER A 159 -4.50 -6.21 -32.39
C SER A 159 -4.18 -7.41 -33.28
N TYR A 160 -2.94 -7.91 -33.24
CA TYR A 160 -2.48 -9.11 -33.94
C TYR A 160 -3.17 -10.40 -33.46
N ALA A 161 -3.13 -10.70 -32.15
CA ALA A 161 -3.74 -11.90 -31.59
C ALA A 161 -5.26 -11.94 -31.83
N ARG A 162 -5.92 -10.77 -31.77
CA ARG A 162 -7.36 -10.61 -32.04
C ARG A 162 -7.71 -10.59 -33.54
N ARG A 163 -6.72 -10.57 -34.43
CA ARG A 163 -6.87 -10.43 -35.89
C ARG A 163 -7.58 -9.12 -36.34
N ASP A 164 -7.63 -8.10 -35.48
CA ASP A 164 -8.19 -6.76 -35.73
C ASP A 164 -7.14 -5.83 -36.38
N VAL A 165 -6.44 -6.37 -37.39
CA VAL A 165 -5.29 -5.75 -38.08
C VAL A 165 -5.71 -5.33 -39.48
N THR A 166 -5.51 -4.05 -39.80
CA THR A 166 -5.78 -3.49 -41.13
C THR A 166 -4.85 -4.06 -42.20
N GLU A 167 -5.24 -3.96 -43.48
CA GLU A 167 -4.43 -4.49 -44.59
C GLU A 167 -3.03 -3.84 -44.66
N ARG A 168 -2.93 -2.54 -44.38
CA ARG A 168 -1.64 -1.82 -44.30
C ARG A 168 -0.77 -2.35 -43.16
N GLN A 169 -1.32 -2.45 -41.94
CA GLN A 169 -0.60 -3.01 -40.81
C GLN A 169 -0.13 -4.45 -41.11
N ARG A 170 -0.98 -5.29 -41.72
CA ARG A 170 -0.60 -6.65 -42.12
C ARG A 170 0.56 -6.66 -43.12
N LYS A 171 0.60 -5.72 -44.08
CA LYS A 171 1.71 -5.59 -45.03
C LYS A 171 3.01 -5.11 -44.37
N ALA A 172 2.93 -4.15 -43.45
CA ALA A 172 4.09 -3.70 -42.67
C ALA A 172 4.65 -4.83 -41.80
N MET A 173 3.77 -5.54 -41.08
CA MET A 173 4.14 -6.71 -40.27
C MET A 173 4.71 -7.86 -41.12
N ALA A 174 4.20 -8.08 -42.33
CA ALA A 174 4.74 -9.13 -43.22
C ALA A 174 6.16 -8.82 -43.74
N GLN A 175 6.64 -7.58 -43.61
CA GLN A 175 8.01 -7.17 -43.95
C GLN A 175 8.95 -7.13 -42.73
N ASP A 176 8.42 -7.29 -41.51
CA ASP A 176 9.19 -7.26 -40.27
C ASP A 176 9.85 -8.63 -40.02
N PRO A 177 11.20 -8.72 -39.91
CA PRO A 177 11.89 -9.97 -39.61
C PRO A 177 11.41 -10.67 -38.31
N MET A 178 10.95 -9.89 -37.32
CA MET A 178 10.41 -10.40 -36.05
C MET A 178 9.06 -11.13 -36.21
N MET A 179 8.38 -10.96 -37.35
CA MET A 179 7.13 -11.64 -37.69
C MET A 179 7.33 -12.93 -38.49
N SER A 180 8.59 -13.30 -38.81
CA SER A 180 8.90 -14.55 -39.49
C SER A 180 8.52 -15.78 -38.63
N PRO A 181 8.03 -16.89 -39.21
CA PRO A 181 7.62 -18.07 -38.44
C PRO A 181 8.71 -18.63 -37.51
N GLU A 182 9.98 -18.50 -37.91
CA GLU A 182 11.14 -18.90 -37.12
C GLU A 182 11.32 -18.00 -35.89
N ALA A 183 11.29 -16.67 -36.07
CA ALA A 183 11.37 -15.71 -34.95
C ALA A 183 10.22 -15.89 -33.95
N LEU A 184 9.00 -16.18 -34.44
CA LEU A 184 7.85 -16.49 -33.58
C LEU A 184 8.10 -17.76 -32.75
N ALA A 185 8.59 -18.83 -33.37
CA ALA A 185 8.84 -20.11 -32.69
C ALA A 185 10.03 -20.04 -31.71
N GLU A 186 11.09 -19.30 -32.03
CA GLU A 186 12.18 -19.02 -31.08
C GLU A 186 11.69 -18.22 -29.88
N ARG A 187 10.88 -17.19 -30.13
CA ARG A 187 10.31 -16.35 -29.09
C ARG A 187 9.40 -17.14 -28.16
N GLU A 188 8.50 -17.97 -28.67
CA GLU A 188 7.61 -18.78 -27.82
C GLU A 188 8.42 -19.62 -26.83
N LYS A 189 9.53 -20.21 -27.27
CA LYS A 189 10.48 -20.93 -26.41
C LYS A 189 11.15 -20.02 -25.37
N ARG A 190 11.59 -18.81 -25.74
CA ARG A 190 12.13 -17.84 -24.77
C ARG A 190 11.09 -17.44 -23.72
N VAL A 191 9.85 -17.15 -24.14
CA VAL A 191 8.76 -16.78 -23.23
C VAL A 191 8.41 -17.91 -22.26
N THR A 192 8.43 -19.18 -22.69
CA THR A 192 8.25 -20.31 -21.76
C THR A 192 9.44 -20.47 -20.82
N GLN A 193 10.69 -20.37 -21.32
CA GLN A 193 11.90 -20.43 -20.50
C GLN A 193 11.93 -19.35 -19.41
N VAL A 194 11.67 -18.08 -19.76
CA VAL A 194 11.64 -16.95 -18.81
C VAL A 194 10.53 -17.13 -17.77
N LYS A 195 9.36 -17.65 -18.17
CA LYS A 195 8.27 -17.97 -17.23
C LYS A 195 8.65 -19.10 -16.28
N GLU A 196 9.26 -20.17 -16.78
CA GLU A 196 9.76 -21.28 -15.95
C GLU A 196 10.85 -20.83 -14.98
N GLU A 197 11.84 -20.05 -15.44
CA GLU A 197 12.88 -19.48 -14.58
C GLU A 197 12.28 -18.59 -13.50
N ARG A 198 11.33 -17.71 -13.86
CA ARG A 198 10.62 -16.86 -12.89
C ARG A 198 9.87 -17.69 -11.85
N GLN A 199 9.19 -18.77 -12.26
CA GLN A 199 8.53 -19.69 -11.34
C GLN A 199 9.54 -20.39 -10.42
N ARG A 200 10.66 -20.89 -10.95
CA ARG A 200 11.74 -21.52 -10.15
C ARG A 200 12.32 -20.53 -9.12
N ARG A 201 12.60 -19.28 -9.53
CA ARG A 201 13.09 -18.22 -8.63
C ARG A 201 12.06 -17.88 -7.53
N LEU A 202 10.76 -17.81 -7.87
CA LEU A 202 9.70 -17.57 -6.89
C LEU A 202 9.54 -18.73 -5.90
N MET A 203 9.64 -19.98 -6.35
CA MET A 203 9.61 -21.16 -5.48
C MET A 203 10.82 -21.17 -4.53
N GLN A 204 12.03 -20.97 -5.05
CA GLN A 204 13.25 -20.87 -4.24
C GLN A 204 13.19 -19.72 -3.22
N ALA A 205 12.68 -18.55 -3.61
CA ALA A 205 12.48 -17.43 -2.70
C ALA A 205 11.44 -17.74 -1.61
N GLY A 206 10.36 -18.45 -1.95
CA GLY A 206 9.35 -18.91 -0.99
C GLY A 206 9.90 -19.94 0.00
N GLU A 207 10.69 -20.91 -0.47
CA GLU A 207 11.40 -21.88 0.38
C GLU A 207 12.40 -21.19 1.32
N GLN A 208 13.21 -20.26 0.81
CA GLN A 208 14.13 -19.47 1.63
C GLN A 208 13.39 -18.63 2.67
N ALA A 209 12.23 -18.05 2.33
CA ALA A 209 11.41 -17.30 3.27
C ALA A 209 10.84 -18.20 4.39
N ARG A 210 10.36 -19.40 4.06
CA ARG A 210 9.92 -20.40 5.06
C ARG A 210 11.06 -20.81 5.99
N LEU A 211 12.23 -21.12 5.44
CA LEU A 211 13.41 -21.48 6.25
C LEU A 211 13.89 -20.33 7.14
N ARG A 212 13.74 -19.07 6.72
CA ARG A 212 13.97 -17.90 7.59
C ARG A 212 12.95 -17.83 8.72
N GLN A 213 11.65 -17.95 8.41
CA GLN A 213 10.59 -17.95 9.42
C GLN A 213 10.76 -19.08 10.45
N GLU A 214 11.12 -20.29 10.04
CA GLU A 214 11.40 -21.40 10.96
C GLU A 214 12.61 -21.11 11.87
N ARG A 215 13.67 -20.50 11.34
CA ARG A 215 14.84 -20.09 12.13
C ARG A 215 14.48 -18.98 13.13
N GLU A 216 13.72 -17.99 12.70
CA GLU A 216 13.21 -16.91 13.56
C GLU A 216 12.28 -17.45 14.66
N GLN A 217 11.38 -18.40 14.34
CA GLN A 217 10.52 -19.05 15.33
C GLN A 217 11.34 -19.87 16.34
N LYS A 218 12.30 -20.68 15.89
CA LYS A 218 13.19 -21.44 16.79
C LYS A 218 13.99 -20.52 17.71
N ALA A 219 14.59 -19.46 17.16
CA ALA A 219 15.32 -18.46 17.95
C ALA A 219 14.42 -17.73 18.96
N ARG A 220 13.15 -17.44 18.62
CA ARG A 220 12.17 -16.87 19.56
C ARG A 220 11.83 -17.84 20.69
N VAL A 221 11.61 -19.13 20.39
CA VAL A 221 11.31 -20.14 21.42
C VAL A 221 12.50 -20.34 22.35
N GLU A 222 13.72 -20.44 21.81
CA GLU A 222 14.94 -20.56 22.62
C GLU A 222 15.15 -19.32 23.52
N LEU A 223 14.90 -18.12 23.00
CA LEU A 223 14.99 -16.88 23.78
C LEU A 223 13.95 -16.82 24.90
N LEU A 224 12.72 -17.29 24.66
CA LEU A 224 11.69 -17.40 25.70
C LEU A 224 12.10 -18.39 26.80
N GLN A 225 12.65 -19.55 26.43
CA GLN A 225 13.15 -20.54 27.40
C GLN A 225 14.24 -19.96 28.30
N ARG A 226 15.23 -19.25 27.73
CA ARG A 226 16.28 -18.57 28.52
C ARG A 226 15.71 -17.52 29.48
N LEU A 227 14.70 -16.74 29.06
CA LEU A 227 14.03 -15.77 29.93
C LEU A 227 13.22 -16.45 31.05
N GLU A 228 12.63 -17.61 30.80
CA GLU A 228 11.94 -18.42 31.82
C GLU A 228 12.93 -19.01 32.83
N GLU A 229 14.08 -19.51 32.39
CA GLU A 229 15.18 -19.97 33.24
C GLU A 229 15.73 -18.83 34.11
N GLU A 230 16.04 -17.66 33.52
CA GLU A 230 16.46 -16.47 34.28
C GLU A 230 15.42 -16.01 35.31
N ARG A 231 14.13 -16.10 34.97
CA ARG A 231 13.03 -15.78 35.88
C ARG A 231 12.97 -16.78 37.04
N GLN A 232 13.10 -18.07 36.76
CA GLN A 232 13.11 -19.11 37.80
C GLN A 232 14.29 -18.93 38.76
N ASN A 233 15.49 -18.71 38.21
CA ASN A 233 16.70 -18.46 39.00
C ASN A 233 16.55 -17.20 39.88
N ARG A 234 15.97 -16.11 39.37
CA ARG A 234 15.65 -14.91 40.17
C ARG A 234 14.66 -15.21 41.31
N LEU A 235 13.60 -15.97 41.04
CA LEU A 235 12.62 -16.33 42.08
C LEU A 235 13.23 -17.25 43.15
N GLN A 236 14.14 -18.16 42.78
CA GLN A 236 14.89 -18.98 43.72
C GLN A 236 15.82 -18.13 44.59
N ALA A 237 16.63 -17.25 43.98
CA ALA A 237 17.53 -16.35 44.72
C ALA A 237 16.77 -15.46 45.71
N MET A 238 15.65 -14.84 45.31
CA MET A 238 14.80 -14.07 46.22
C MET A 238 14.20 -14.94 47.34
N GLY A 239 13.84 -16.20 47.06
CA GLY A 239 13.36 -17.13 48.07
C GLY A 239 14.44 -17.53 49.09
N GLU A 240 15.67 -17.72 48.63
CA GLU A 240 16.84 -17.98 49.48
C GLU A 240 17.18 -16.74 50.33
N GLU A 241 17.17 -15.54 49.74
CA GLU A 241 17.33 -14.26 50.47
C GLU A 241 16.29 -14.12 51.59
N ILE A 242 14.99 -14.25 51.27
CA ILE A 242 13.89 -14.20 52.25
C ILE A 242 14.02 -15.27 53.35
N SER A 243 14.60 -16.44 53.04
CA SER A 243 14.81 -17.51 54.03
C SER A 243 16.03 -17.27 54.95
N ASN A 244 17.03 -16.52 54.47
CA ASN A 244 18.25 -16.19 55.19
C ASN A 244 18.16 -14.83 55.91
N GLU A 245 17.21 -13.97 55.55
CA GLU A 245 16.89 -12.79 56.34
C GLU A 245 16.47 -13.21 57.77
N PRO A 246 17.19 -12.75 58.81
CA PRO A 246 16.78 -13.05 60.18
C PRO A 246 15.44 -12.38 60.45
N LEU A 247 14.47 -13.14 60.95
CA LEU A 247 13.15 -12.62 61.32
C LEU A 247 13.29 -11.40 62.23
N GLU A 248 13.02 -10.21 61.67
CA GLU A 248 13.18 -8.96 62.38
C GLU A 248 12.15 -8.92 63.53
N SER A 249 12.65 -9.11 64.75
CA SER A 249 11.82 -9.13 65.96
C SER A 249 11.48 -7.69 66.35
N TYR A 250 10.54 -7.11 65.61
CA TYR A 250 10.00 -5.80 65.94
C TYR A 250 9.24 -5.89 67.27
N PRO A 251 9.51 -5.02 68.26
CA PRO A 251 8.70 -4.97 69.48
C PRO A 251 7.26 -4.61 69.09
N PRO A 252 6.24 -5.38 69.53
CA PRO A 252 4.88 -5.24 69.02
C PRO A 252 4.37 -3.83 69.25
N HIS A 253 3.88 -3.18 68.19
CA HIS A 253 3.46 -1.79 68.26
C HIS A 253 2.21 -1.69 69.16
N PRO A 254 2.25 -0.93 70.27
CA PRO A 254 1.26 -1.03 71.35
C PRO A 254 -0.17 -0.66 70.93
N VAL A 255 -0.33 0.02 69.80
CA VAL A 255 -1.63 0.43 69.21
C VAL A 255 -2.08 -0.47 68.05
N TYR A 256 -1.16 -1.15 67.34
CA TYR A 256 -1.47 -1.81 66.07
C TYR A 256 -1.38 -3.35 66.14
N ASP A 257 -0.52 -3.93 66.99
CA ASP A 257 -0.37 -5.39 67.13
C ASP A 257 -1.23 -5.99 68.26
N THR A 258 -1.85 -5.15 69.10
CA THR A 258 -2.48 -5.57 70.37
C THR A 258 -3.99 -5.76 70.33
N LEU A 259 -4.68 -5.36 69.25
CA LEU A 259 -6.15 -5.25 69.20
C LEU A 259 -6.80 -5.96 67.99
N GLY A 260 -6.54 -7.26 67.84
CA GLY A 260 -7.33 -8.07 66.91
C GLY A 260 -6.83 -9.47 66.56
N GLY A 261 -6.82 -10.40 67.52
CA GLY A 261 -7.10 -11.82 67.20
C GLY A 261 -5.93 -12.72 66.77
N ARG A 262 -4.74 -12.60 67.36
CA ARG A 262 -3.72 -13.69 67.33
C ARG A 262 -3.20 -13.99 68.74
N HIS A 263 -3.26 -15.26 69.15
CA HIS A 263 -2.68 -15.72 70.42
C HIS A 263 -1.15 -15.81 70.27
N ALA A 264 -0.43 -14.84 70.83
CA ALA A 264 1.03 -14.70 70.69
C ALA A 264 1.87 -15.72 71.51
N GLY A 265 1.35 -16.94 71.73
CA GLY A 265 1.97 -17.96 72.60
C GLY A 265 2.11 -19.35 71.97
N LEU A 266 2.00 -19.47 70.66
CA LEU A 266 2.16 -20.73 69.91
C LEU A 266 3.30 -20.61 68.89
N ASP A 267 4.11 -21.67 68.80
CA ASP A 267 5.24 -21.73 67.87
C ASP A 267 4.77 -21.79 66.42
N ARG A 268 5.42 -20.98 65.57
CA ARG A 268 5.15 -20.93 64.13
C ARG A 268 5.65 -22.20 63.46
N THR A 269 4.77 -22.91 62.74
CA THR A 269 5.15 -24.05 61.89
C THR A 269 5.21 -23.62 60.41
N ASN A 270 6.03 -24.31 59.61
CA ASN A 270 6.38 -23.94 58.23
C ASN A 270 5.20 -23.77 57.23
N PHE A 271 3.98 -24.17 57.60
CA PHE A 271 2.77 -24.01 56.78
C PHE A 271 1.79 -22.94 57.30
N GLY A 272 2.14 -22.23 58.38
CA GLY A 272 1.25 -21.27 59.02
C GLY A 272 0.10 -21.91 59.78
N ASP A 273 -0.68 -21.08 60.48
CA ASP A 273 -1.80 -21.53 61.31
C ASP A 273 -2.85 -22.32 60.49
N LYS A 274 -3.15 -23.55 60.93
CA LYS A 274 -4.22 -24.39 60.35
C LYS A 274 -5.62 -23.76 60.49
N ASP A 275 -5.73 -22.72 61.30
CA ASP A 275 -6.89 -21.84 61.49
C ASP A 275 -7.29 -21.05 60.24
N SER A 276 -6.48 -21.08 59.18
CA SER A 276 -6.77 -20.53 57.84
C SER A 276 -7.64 -21.42 56.95
N LEU A 277 -7.78 -22.72 57.28
CA LEU A 277 -8.51 -23.70 56.46
C LEU A 277 -10.02 -23.77 56.73
N ARG A 278 -10.57 -22.88 57.57
CA ARG A 278 -12.01 -22.75 57.80
C ARG A 278 -12.44 -21.29 57.63
N PRO A 279 -13.38 -20.97 56.71
CA PRO A 279 -13.90 -19.61 56.58
C PRO A 279 -14.63 -19.25 57.88
N ARG A 280 -14.08 -18.27 58.61
CA ARG A 280 -14.52 -17.93 59.98
C ARG A 280 -15.93 -17.33 60.01
N TYR A 281 -16.42 -16.79 58.88
CA TYR A 281 -17.77 -16.24 58.69
C TYR A 281 -18.30 -16.51 57.26
N PRO A 282 -19.08 -17.58 57.01
CA PRO A 282 -19.55 -17.97 55.66
C PRO A 282 -20.52 -17.02 54.93
N TRP A 283 -20.90 -15.89 55.54
CA TRP A 283 -22.03 -15.05 55.15
C TRP A 283 -21.65 -13.56 55.05
N TYR A 284 -20.36 -13.24 55.12
CA TYR A 284 -19.80 -11.94 54.79
C TYR A 284 -19.02 -12.04 53.47
N THR A 285 -19.45 -11.29 52.45
CA THR A 285 -18.79 -11.25 51.13
C THR A 285 -17.53 -10.38 51.11
N GLN A 286 -17.26 -9.64 52.19
CA GLN A 286 -16.06 -8.82 52.35
C GLN A 286 -15.34 -9.16 53.66
N ASP A 287 -14.02 -9.24 53.56
CA ASP A 287 -13.12 -9.59 54.66
C ASP A 287 -13.14 -8.51 55.76
N PRO A 288 -13.35 -8.86 57.04
CA PRO A 288 -13.34 -7.89 58.14
C PRO A 288 -11.98 -7.20 58.36
N MET A 289 -10.88 -7.63 57.74
CA MET A 289 -9.64 -6.83 57.69
C MET A 289 -9.71 -5.67 56.68
N MET A 290 -10.52 -5.76 55.63
CA MET A 290 -10.64 -4.70 54.61
C MET A 290 -11.51 -3.51 55.05
N SER A 291 -12.23 -3.61 56.17
CA SER A 291 -13.05 -2.52 56.73
C SER A 291 -12.30 -1.60 57.70
N ARG A 292 -11.06 -1.96 58.11
CA ARG A 292 -10.24 -1.20 59.08
C ARG A 292 -9.00 -0.54 58.52
N LEU A 293 -8.59 -0.87 57.29
CA LEU A 293 -7.65 -0.01 56.59
C LEU A 293 -8.34 1.33 56.33
N PRO A 294 -7.69 2.49 56.59
CA PRO A 294 -8.21 3.74 56.06
C PRO A 294 -8.31 3.57 54.55
N GLN A 295 -9.52 3.72 54.00
CA GLN A 295 -9.63 3.94 52.57
C GLN A 295 -8.76 5.15 52.28
N LYS A 296 -7.70 4.96 51.47
CA LYS A 296 -7.01 6.09 50.87
C LYS A 296 -8.09 6.90 50.17
N GLU A 297 -8.36 8.11 50.68
CA GLU A 297 -8.92 9.13 49.81
C GLU A 297 -8.04 9.15 48.57
N LYS A 298 -8.68 9.01 47.41
CA LYS A 298 -7.98 9.11 46.15
C LYS A 298 -7.54 10.56 46.01
N ASP A 299 -6.32 10.84 46.46
CA ASP A 299 -5.51 11.94 45.94
C ASP A 299 -5.58 11.81 44.41
N ALA A 300 -6.45 12.59 43.77
CA ALA A 300 -6.72 12.51 42.33
C ALA A 300 -5.51 12.91 41.46
N THR A 301 -4.39 13.22 42.12
CA THR A 301 -3.09 13.66 41.61
C THR A 301 -2.01 12.57 41.67
N ARG A 302 -2.23 11.44 42.36
CA ARG A 302 -1.24 10.36 42.50
C ARG A 302 -1.61 9.12 41.70
N LYS A 303 -0.96 8.98 40.54
CA LYS A 303 -0.98 7.77 39.70
C LYS A 303 -0.45 6.56 40.47
N SER A 304 -1.09 5.41 40.26
CA SER A 304 -0.68 4.09 40.77
C SER A 304 0.61 3.58 40.10
N VAL A 305 1.20 2.49 40.61
CA VAL A 305 2.44 1.92 40.04
C VAL A 305 2.19 1.36 38.63
N GLU A 306 1.05 0.71 38.37
CA GLU A 306 0.59 0.37 37.02
C GLU A 306 0.41 1.60 36.10
N GLU A 307 -0.03 2.77 36.62
CA GLU A 307 -0.17 4.01 35.83
C GLU A 307 1.15 4.81 35.69
N LEU A 308 2.19 4.42 36.42
CA LEU A 308 3.56 4.97 36.33
C LEU A 308 4.50 4.05 35.53
N TYR A 309 4.06 2.84 35.20
CA TYR A 309 4.69 2.00 34.18
C TYR A 309 4.40 2.59 32.79
N GLU A 310 5.18 3.59 32.40
CA GLU A 310 5.39 3.85 30.97
C GLU A 310 5.95 2.56 30.35
N GLU A 311 5.21 1.95 29.42
CA GLU A 311 5.70 0.76 28.71
C GLU A 311 7.06 1.11 28.09
N SER A 312 8.09 0.34 28.46
CA SER A 312 9.46 0.55 27.98
C SER A 312 9.47 0.84 26.47
N PRO A 313 10.18 1.87 25.99
CA PRO A 313 10.22 2.22 24.57
C PRO A 313 10.59 1.05 23.64
N TRP A 314 11.31 0.07 24.19
CA TRP A 314 11.65 -1.18 23.52
C TRP A 314 10.45 -2.11 23.30
N LEU A 315 9.51 -2.16 24.26
CA LEU A 315 8.29 -2.96 24.19
C LEU A 315 7.27 -2.38 23.20
N THR A 316 7.15 -1.04 23.15
CA THR A 316 6.28 -0.32 22.20
C THR A 316 6.77 -0.46 20.76
N MET A 317 8.09 -0.45 20.51
CA MET A 317 8.66 -0.74 19.18
C MET A 317 8.34 -2.16 18.67
N ILE A 318 8.18 -3.14 19.57
CA ILE A 318 7.90 -4.54 19.20
C ILE A 318 6.42 -4.76 18.84
N ARG A 319 5.50 -3.99 19.43
CA ARG A 319 4.04 -4.20 19.28
C ARG A 319 3.40 -3.40 18.13
N GLY A 320 4.00 -2.29 17.73
CA GLY A 320 3.46 -1.38 16.71
C GLY A 320 2.38 -0.46 17.28
N ASN A 321 2.50 0.84 17.03
CA ASN A 321 1.63 1.86 17.60
C ASN A 321 0.23 1.82 16.95
N ARG A 322 -0.86 1.90 17.73
CA ARG A 322 -2.22 1.60 17.25
C ARG A 322 -3.11 2.80 16.91
N ASP A 323 -2.82 4.00 17.41
CA ASP A 323 -3.78 5.10 17.39
C ASP A 323 -3.36 6.25 16.46
N ILE A 324 -3.81 6.19 15.19
CA ILE A 324 -3.93 7.37 14.30
C ILE A 324 -5.25 7.29 13.52
N CYS A 325 -6.29 7.97 14.02
CA CYS A 325 -7.54 8.35 13.34
C CYS A 325 -8.45 9.18 14.29
N VAL A 326 -9.36 10.07 13.86
CA VAL A 326 -9.35 11.05 12.76
C VAL A 326 -10.54 12.04 12.94
N LEU A 327 -10.33 13.36 12.74
CA LEU A 327 -11.36 14.43 12.69
C LEU A 327 -12.19 14.66 14.00
N SER A 328 -12.82 15.81 14.29
CA SER A 328 -12.80 17.21 13.76
C SER A 328 -13.60 18.10 14.72
N ASP A 329 -13.17 19.35 15.01
CA ASP A 329 -13.92 20.29 15.87
C ASP A 329 -14.28 21.62 15.17
N THR A 330 -15.53 22.06 15.39
CA THR A 330 -16.00 23.44 15.19
C THR A 330 -16.99 23.78 16.32
N PRO A 331 -16.79 24.85 17.11
CA PRO A 331 -17.72 25.23 18.17
C PRO A 331 -18.63 26.41 17.81
N GLU A 332 -19.94 26.16 17.87
CA GLU A 332 -20.96 27.09 18.37
C GLU A 332 -20.92 27.10 19.93
N VAL A 333 -21.44 28.06 20.72
CA VAL A 333 -22.06 29.38 20.53
C VAL A 333 -22.03 30.12 21.88
N GLY A 334 -22.10 31.46 21.86
CA GLY A 334 -22.59 32.26 22.99
C GLY A 334 -21.50 32.92 23.86
N GLY A 335 -21.72 34.12 24.40
CA GLY A 335 -22.93 34.95 24.33
C GLY A 335 -23.26 35.61 25.66
N GLU A 336 -22.58 36.71 25.97
CA GLU A 336 -22.94 37.57 27.11
C GLU A 336 -22.76 39.04 26.72
N ALA A 337 -23.71 39.88 27.12
CA ALA A 337 -23.77 41.28 26.76
C ALA A 337 -23.99 42.16 27.99
N ASN A 338 -23.22 43.23 28.15
CA ASN A 338 -23.70 44.54 28.60
C ASN A 338 -22.61 45.63 28.43
N PRO A 339 -22.93 46.94 28.57
CA PRO A 339 -22.47 47.89 27.56
C PRO A 339 -21.77 49.15 28.11
N GLY A 340 -21.26 49.96 27.18
CA GLY A 340 -21.24 51.41 27.33
C GLY A 340 -19.86 52.06 27.43
N THR A 341 -19.81 53.30 26.91
CA THR A 341 -18.69 54.26 26.90
C THR A 341 -17.48 53.86 26.02
N SER A 342 -16.74 54.79 25.39
CA SER A 342 -17.05 56.07 24.72
C SER A 342 -15.73 56.64 24.16
N SER A 343 -15.76 57.34 23.03
CA SER A 343 -14.62 58.05 22.40
C SER A 343 -13.46 57.14 21.92
N SER A 344 -12.70 57.49 20.87
CA SER A 344 -12.67 58.69 20.02
C SER A 344 -12.58 58.32 18.54
#